data_AF-A0A9D7BSN6-F1
#
_entry.id   AF-A0A9D7BSN6-F1
#
_cell.length_a   1.000
_cell.length_b   1.000
_cell.length_c   1.000
_cell.angle_alpha   90.00
_cell.angle_beta   90.00
_cell.angle_gamma   90.00
#
_symmetry.space_group_name_H-M   'P 1'
#
loop_
_entity.id
_entity.type
_entity.pdbx_description
1 polymer ?
#
loop_
_entity_poly.entity_id
_entity_poly.type
_entity_poly.pdbx_seq_one_letter_code
_entity_poly.pdbx_strand_id
1 'polypeptide(L)'
;MKSLVFAVLSTFSLAACAQPANPQADGGQKIGVGGSTPAATKPLAEPAFAEGSPEARVRDVLKQLNPKIRVDRIGVAPIPGFREVVAGGQVVYVSDDGKYLFQGGLLDVAKRKDMSESALARVRADVLKTLPMADRIVYSPVGAAKHKVVVLTDVECGYCRKFHNDLAEYTKRGIEVQYLAFPRAGLGSPDYRKMVSVWCADDRRKALTDAKNDRAVPPRTCKTPVDMQYNAGQRMGLEGTPMLLTTDGEFLGGYLPPDVLLQRMQQVEAERAAEGA
;
A
#
# COMPACT_ATOMS: atom_id res chain seq x y z
N MET A 1 -49.34 -46.33 33.86
CA MET A 1 -49.64 -47.21 32.71
C MET A 1 -50.93 -46.72 32.06
N LYS A 2 -50.99 -46.67 30.72
CA LYS A 2 -51.97 -45.99 29.82
C LYS A 2 -51.58 -44.53 29.50
N SER A 3 -51.54 -44.03 28.26
CA SER A 3 -51.67 -44.58 26.90
C SER A 3 -51.09 -43.55 25.92
N LEU A 4 -50.58 -44.02 24.77
CA LEU A 4 -50.07 -43.25 23.64
C LEU A 4 -51.10 -42.27 23.04
N VAL A 5 -50.64 -41.10 22.57
CA VAL A 5 -51.18 -40.44 21.37
C VAL A 5 -50.01 -39.88 20.55
N PHE A 6 -49.80 -40.48 19.37
CA PHE A 6 -49.00 -39.94 18.27
C PHE A 6 -49.80 -38.84 17.57
N ALA A 7 -49.18 -37.71 17.23
CA ALA A 7 -49.67 -36.79 16.22
C ALA A 7 -48.52 -36.38 15.30
N VAL A 8 -48.52 -37.00 14.12
CA VAL A 8 -47.72 -36.68 12.94
C VAL A 8 -48.31 -35.41 12.32
N LEU A 9 -47.50 -34.38 12.05
CA LEU A 9 -47.88 -33.32 11.12
C LEU A 9 -46.93 -33.29 9.93
N SER A 10 -47.53 -33.61 8.79
CA SER A 10 -46.96 -33.71 7.46
C SER A 10 -46.65 -32.34 6.85
N THR A 11 -45.65 -32.40 5.98
CA THR A 11 -45.12 -31.40 5.04
C THR A 11 -46.15 -30.67 4.17
N PHE A 12 -45.89 -29.39 3.90
CA PHE A 12 -46.22 -28.77 2.61
C PHE A 12 -45.06 -27.89 2.14
N SER A 13 -44.32 -28.40 1.17
CA SER A 13 -43.44 -27.63 0.29
C SER A 13 -44.30 -26.93 -0.76
N LEU A 14 -44.13 -25.61 -0.90
CA LEU A 14 -44.58 -24.86 -2.07
C LEU A 14 -43.34 -24.25 -2.73
N ALA A 15 -42.90 -24.89 -3.80
CA ALA A 15 -42.06 -24.28 -4.81
C ALA A 15 -42.95 -23.42 -5.72
N ALA A 16 -42.54 -22.18 -5.97
CA ALA A 16 -43.04 -21.37 -7.07
C ALA A 16 -41.85 -20.62 -7.70
N CYS A 17 -41.68 -20.81 -9.00
CA CYS A 17 -40.64 -20.23 -9.84
C CYS A 17 -41.11 -18.96 -10.57
N ALA A 18 -40.14 -18.11 -10.92
CA ALA A 18 -40.10 -17.13 -12.04
C ALA A 18 -41.03 -15.90 -11.95
N GLN A 19 -40.67 -14.65 -12.34
CA GLN A 19 -39.49 -13.97 -12.88
C GLN A 19 -39.71 -12.43 -12.68
N PRO A 20 -38.74 -11.53 -12.97
CA PRO A 20 -38.63 -10.21 -12.33
C PRO A 20 -39.44 -9.10 -13.03
N ALA A 21 -39.95 -8.16 -12.24
CA ALA A 21 -40.42 -6.86 -12.70
C ALA A 21 -39.38 -5.78 -12.37
N ASN A 22 -38.91 -5.14 -13.42
CA ASN A 22 -38.04 -3.97 -13.42
C ASN A 22 -38.88 -2.71 -13.09
N PRO A 23 -38.36 -1.78 -12.27
CA PRO A 23 -38.61 -0.37 -12.54
C PRO A 23 -37.30 0.42 -12.55
N GLN A 24 -36.94 0.89 -13.76
CA GLN A 24 -36.08 2.05 -13.95
C GLN A 24 -36.87 3.32 -13.63
N ALA A 25 -36.34 4.15 -12.72
CA ALA A 25 -36.35 5.62 -12.79
C ALA A 25 -35.39 6.11 -11.70
N ASP A 26 -34.14 6.40 -12.03
CA ASP A 26 -33.63 7.67 -12.57
C ASP A 26 -33.32 8.69 -11.45
N GLY A 27 -32.06 9.12 -11.38
CA GLY A 27 -31.50 9.89 -10.26
C GLY A 27 -30.04 9.58 -9.91
N GLY A 28 -29.39 8.66 -10.63
CA GLY A 28 -27.96 8.41 -10.50
C GLY A 28 -27.15 9.55 -11.13
N GLN A 29 -26.59 10.40 -10.28
CA GLN A 29 -25.57 11.37 -10.65
C GLN A 29 -24.46 10.63 -11.42
N LYS A 30 -24.43 10.84 -12.74
CA LYS A 30 -23.39 10.33 -13.63
C LYS A 30 -22.07 10.97 -13.21
N ILE A 31 -21.32 10.29 -12.36
CA ILE A 31 -19.90 10.61 -12.18
C ILE A 31 -19.23 10.16 -13.47
N GLY A 32 -19.03 11.12 -14.36
CA GLY A 32 -18.19 10.94 -15.53
C GLY A 32 -16.84 10.46 -15.05
N VAL A 33 -16.52 9.21 -15.36
CA VAL A 33 -15.17 8.67 -15.25
C VAL A 33 -14.38 9.32 -16.38
N GLY A 34 -14.05 10.60 -16.18
CA GLY A 34 -13.25 11.37 -17.09
C GLY A 34 -11.86 10.78 -17.09
N GLY A 35 -11.56 10.03 -18.15
CA GLY A 35 -10.19 9.70 -18.52
C GLY A 35 -9.38 10.98 -18.50
N SER A 36 -8.53 11.10 -17.49
CA SER A 36 -7.58 12.20 -17.40
C SER A 36 -6.42 11.67 -16.58
N THR A 37 -5.39 11.28 -17.30
CA THR A 37 -4.05 10.97 -16.83
C THR A 37 -3.70 11.90 -15.65
N PRO A 38 -3.25 11.36 -14.50
CA PRO A 38 -2.66 12.18 -13.45
C PRO A 38 -1.62 13.11 -14.07
N ALA A 39 -1.31 14.23 -13.41
CA ALA A 39 -0.05 14.92 -13.72
C ALA A 39 1.03 13.84 -13.55
N ALA A 40 1.52 13.34 -14.69
CA ALA A 40 2.27 12.12 -14.75
C ALA A 40 3.66 12.46 -14.25
N THR A 41 3.93 12.27 -12.96
CA THR A 41 5.28 11.90 -12.61
C THR A 41 5.53 10.60 -13.34
N LYS A 42 6.43 10.64 -14.32
CA LYS A 42 6.76 9.53 -15.21
C LYS A 42 6.85 8.25 -14.36
N PRO A 43 6.01 7.24 -14.61
CA PRO A 43 6.14 5.96 -13.92
C PRO A 43 7.60 5.52 -14.04
N LEU A 44 8.21 5.00 -12.95
CA LEU A 44 9.57 4.47 -13.04
C LEU A 44 9.63 3.56 -14.27
N ALA A 45 10.50 3.95 -15.21
CA ALA A 45 10.66 3.20 -16.45
C ALA A 45 11.17 1.82 -16.08
N GLU A 46 10.71 0.79 -16.81
CA GLU A 46 11.33 -0.52 -16.67
C GLU A 46 12.82 -0.39 -16.99
N PRO A 47 13.70 -1.02 -16.18
CA PRO A 47 15.12 -0.95 -16.42
C PRO A 47 15.48 -1.63 -17.74
N ALA A 48 16.34 -0.97 -18.53
CA ALA A 48 16.92 -1.51 -19.75
C ALA A 48 18.25 -2.19 -19.43
N PHE A 49 18.50 -3.34 -20.06
CA PHE A 49 19.71 -4.14 -19.86
C PHE A 49 20.33 -4.51 -21.20
N ALA A 50 21.66 -4.65 -21.22
CA ALA A 50 22.39 -5.09 -22.41
C ALA A 50 21.93 -6.49 -22.84
N GLU A 51 21.79 -6.70 -24.15
CA GLU A 51 21.42 -8.01 -24.69
C GLU A 51 22.41 -9.09 -24.25
N GLY A 52 21.89 -10.27 -23.93
CA GLY A 52 22.71 -11.39 -23.46
C GLY A 52 23.21 -11.26 -22.02
N SER A 53 22.93 -10.16 -21.30
CA SER A 53 23.24 -10.07 -19.87
C SER A 53 22.33 -10.99 -19.04
N PRO A 54 22.75 -11.41 -17.83
CA PRO A 54 21.87 -12.15 -16.94
C PRO A 54 20.59 -11.39 -16.60
N GLU A 55 20.65 -10.06 -16.44
CA GLU A 55 19.48 -9.22 -16.16
C GLU A 55 18.49 -9.20 -17.33
N ALA A 56 18.97 -9.14 -18.58
CA ALA A 56 18.12 -9.24 -19.76
C ALA A 56 17.44 -10.61 -19.82
N ARG A 57 18.20 -11.70 -19.61
CA ARG A 57 17.63 -13.07 -19.54
C ARG A 57 16.55 -13.19 -18.46
N VAL A 58 16.84 -12.72 -17.25
CA VAL A 58 15.91 -12.79 -16.12
C VAL A 58 14.64 -11.99 -16.39
N ARG A 59 14.76 -10.78 -16.94
CA ARG A 59 13.61 -9.98 -17.38
C ARG A 59 12.74 -10.75 -18.37
N ASP A 60 13.36 -11.38 -19.36
CA ASP A 60 12.64 -12.06 -20.44
C ASP A 60 11.95 -13.32 -19.93
N VAL A 61 12.58 -14.08 -19.02
CA VAL A 61 11.97 -15.23 -18.33
C VAL A 61 10.73 -14.79 -17.53
N LEU A 62 10.82 -13.69 -16.77
CA LEU A 62 9.67 -13.21 -16.00
C LEU A 62 8.50 -12.78 -16.89
N LYS A 63 8.79 -12.14 -18.04
CA LYS A 63 7.78 -11.76 -19.04
C LYS A 63 7.15 -12.98 -19.72
N GLN A 64 7.91 -14.06 -19.94
CA GLN A 64 7.39 -15.32 -20.46
C GLN A 64 6.46 -16.02 -19.46
N LEU A 65 6.81 -16.02 -18.17
CA LEU A 65 5.97 -16.60 -17.12
C LEU A 65 4.65 -15.87 -16.97
N ASN A 66 4.69 -14.54 -16.97
CA ASN A 66 3.49 -13.72 -16.96
C ASN A 66 3.77 -12.35 -17.60
N PRO A 67 3.23 -12.07 -18.80
CA PRO A 67 3.42 -10.80 -19.49
C PRO A 67 2.92 -9.56 -18.73
N LYS A 68 2.11 -9.75 -17.69
CA LYS A 68 1.60 -8.68 -16.83
C LYS A 68 2.52 -8.35 -15.65
N ILE A 69 3.57 -9.15 -15.41
CA ILE A 69 4.56 -8.82 -14.38
C ILE A 69 5.29 -7.56 -14.81
N ARG A 70 5.18 -6.52 -13.97
CA ARG A 70 5.98 -5.32 -14.10
C ARG A 70 7.23 -5.48 -13.24
N VAL A 71 8.39 -5.37 -13.87
CA VAL A 71 9.67 -5.43 -13.17
C VAL A 71 10.08 -4.02 -12.75
N ASP A 72 10.18 -3.80 -11.44
CA ASP A 72 10.59 -2.52 -10.87
C ASP A 72 12.12 -2.40 -10.79
N ARG A 73 12.81 -3.51 -10.51
CA ARG A 73 14.28 -3.56 -10.44
C ARG A 73 14.82 -4.97 -10.70
N ILE A 74 15.96 -5.06 -11.37
CA ILE A 74 16.81 -6.26 -11.40
C ILE A 74 18.22 -5.85 -10.98
N GLY A 75 18.85 -6.61 -10.10
CA GLY A 75 20.20 -6.39 -9.64
C GLY A 75 20.94 -7.69 -9.35
N VAL A 76 22.24 -7.60 -9.05
CA VAL A 76 23.03 -8.73 -8.54
C VAL A 76 22.47 -9.13 -7.16
N ALA A 77 22.23 -10.42 -6.94
CA ALA A 77 21.88 -10.92 -5.62
C ALA A 77 23.14 -11.12 -4.76
N PRO A 78 23.04 -11.01 -3.42
CA PRO A 78 24.16 -11.35 -2.53
C PRO A 78 24.60 -12.83 -2.62
N ILE A 79 23.72 -13.70 -3.09
CA ILE A 79 24.03 -15.11 -3.38
C ILE A 79 24.62 -15.25 -4.81
N PRO A 80 25.82 -15.84 -4.97
CA PRO A 80 26.45 -15.98 -6.27
C PRO A 80 25.59 -16.75 -7.29
N GLY A 81 25.60 -16.30 -8.55
CA GLY A 81 24.88 -16.96 -9.64
C GLY A 81 23.40 -16.60 -9.75
N PHE A 82 22.92 -15.61 -8.97
CA PHE A 82 21.52 -15.19 -8.95
C PHE A 82 21.37 -13.66 -9.11
N ARG A 83 20.21 -13.29 -9.66
CA ARG A 83 19.70 -11.93 -9.70
C ARG A 83 18.58 -11.76 -8.71
N GLU A 84 18.64 -10.64 -8.01
CA GLU A 84 17.59 -10.16 -7.14
C GLU A 84 16.68 -9.28 -7.98
N VAL A 85 15.40 -9.63 -7.99
CA VAL A 85 14.38 -8.93 -8.77
C VAL A 85 13.31 -8.43 -7.82
N VAL A 86 12.96 -7.15 -7.96
CA VAL A 86 11.76 -6.58 -7.35
C VAL A 86 10.73 -6.40 -8.44
N ALA A 87 9.59 -7.06 -8.30
CA ALA A 87 8.50 -6.99 -9.26
C ALA A 87 7.15 -7.02 -8.53
N GLY A 88 6.30 -6.02 -8.78
CA GLY A 88 4.95 -5.99 -8.21
C GLY A 88 4.92 -5.95 -6.67
N GLY A 89 5.94 -5.35 -6.05
CA GLY A 89 6.07 -5.30 -4.59
C GLY A 89 6.62 -6.58 -3.95
N GLN A 90 7.04 -7.57 -4.73
CA GLN A 90 7.65 -8.80 -4.24
C GLN A 90 9.11 -8.89 -4.65
N VAL A 91 9.92 -9.55 -3.81
CA VAL A 91 11.30 -9.90 -4.11
C VAL A 91 11.38 -11.36 -4.52
N VAL A 92 11.96 -11.62 -5.69
CA VAL A 92 12.25 -12.96 -6.19
C VAL A 92 13.71 -13.05 -6.60
N TYR A 93 14.25 -14.26 -6.54
CA TYR A 93 15.61 -14.54 -6.93
C TYR A 93 15.59 -15.48 -8.12
N VAL A 94 16.33 -15.13 -9.17
CA VAL A 94 16.38 -15.89 -10.42
C VAL A 94 17.82 -16.19 -10.78
N SER A 95 18.15 -17.44 -11.13
CA SER A 95 19.51 -17.80 -11.51
C SER A 95 19.96 -17.03 -12.76
N ASP A 96 21.26 -16.78 -12.91
CA ASP A 96 21.83 -16.00 -14.03
C ASP A 96 21.57 -16.62 -15.42
N ASP A 97 21.29 -17.93 -15.44
CA ASP A 97 20.89 -18.69 -16.63
C ASP A 97 19.37 -18.75 -16.84
N GLY A 98 18.59 -18.15 -15.93
CA GLY A 98 17.13 -18.02 -16.02
C GLY A 98 16.33 -19.29 -15.71
N LYS A 99 16.97 -20.37 -15.26
CA LYS A 99 16.31 -21.69 -15.09
C LYS A 99 15.62 -21.88 -13.74
N TYR A 100 16.12 -21.24 -12.70
CA TYR A 100 15.62 -21.42 -11.34
C TYR A 100 15.09 -20.09 -10.82
N LEU A 101 13.90 -20.13 -10.25
CA LEU A 101 13.27 -19.01 -9.57
C LEU A 101 12.83 -19.48 -8.19
N PHE A 102 13.11 -18.68 -7.17
CA PHE A 102 12.53 -18.85 -5.85
C PHE A 102 12.09 -17.50 -5.28
N GLN A 103 11.10 -17.56 -4.39
CA GLN A 103 10.50 -16.41 -3.74
C GLN A 103 10.68 -16.53 -2.23
N GLY A 104 11.09 -15.45 -1.57
CA GLY A 104 11.26 -15.42 -0.12
C GLY A 104 12.21 -14.34 0.39
N GLY A 105 12.49 -14.40 1.69
CA GLY A 105 13.46 -13.56 2.37
C GLY A 105 14.88 -14.12 2.25
N LEU A 106 15.86 -13.26 1.97
CA LEU A 106 17.28 -13.59 2.06
C LEU A 106 17.89 -12.89 3.27
N LEU A 107 18.22 -13.66 4.31
CA LEU A 107 18.87 -13.14 5.50
C LEU A 107 20.39 -13.31 5.41
N ASP A 108 21.15 -12.22 5.45
CA ASP A 108 22.58 -12.24 5.75
C ASP A 108 22.74 -12.55 7.24
N VAL A 109 23.14 -13.77 7.57
CA VAL A 109 23.27 -14.25 8.96
C VAL A 109 24.41 -13.55 9.70
N ALA A 110 25.50 -13.20 9.00
CA ALA A 110 26.65 -12.54 9.61
C ALA A 110 26.30 -11.11 10.02
N LYS A 111 25.56 -10.40 9.17
CA LYS A 111 25.11 -9.02 9.42
C LYS A 111 23.75 -8.93 10.11
N ARG A 112 23.03 -10.06 10.25
CA ARG A 112 21.64 -10.15 10.72
C ARG A 112 20.71 -9.22 9.94
N LYS A 113 20.91 -9.13 8.63
CA LYS A 113 20.23 -8.17 7.76
C LYS A 113 19.38 -8.87 6.71
N ASP A 114 18.14 -8.43 6.56
CA ASP A 114 17.25 -8.87 5.51
C ASP A 114 17.60 -8.16 4.19
N MET A 115 18.18 -8.92 3.27
CA MET A 115 18.61 -8.45 1.97
C MET A 115 17.43 -8.23 1.02
N SER A 116 16.36 -9.01 1.16
CA SER A 116 15.13 -8.81 0.40
C SER A 116 14.48 -7.48 0.77
N GLU A 117 14.36 -7.16 2.06
CA GLU A 117 13.85 -5.86 2.51
C GLU A 117 14.76 -4.72 2.05
N SER A 118 16.09 -4.92 2.03
CA SER A 118 17.04 -3.94 1.49
C SER A 118 16.84 -3.70 -0.01
N ALA A 119 16.41 -4.70 -0.76
CA ALA A 119 16.03 -4.57 -2.17
C ALA A 119 14.76 -3.78 -2.35
N LEU A 120 13.74 -4.12 -1.56
CA LEU A 120 12.43 -3.49 -1.62
C LEU A 120 12.50 -2.04 -1.13
N ALA A 121 13.28 -1.74 -0.10
CA ALA A 121 13.54 -0.38 0.40
C ALA A 121 14.09 0.53 -0.70
N ARG A 122 15.02 0.05 -1.53
CA ARG A 122 15.53 0.82 -2.67
C ARG A 122 14.43 1.15 -3.69
N VAL A 123 13.53 0.19 -3.99
CA VAL A 123 12.38 0.45 -4.87
C VAL A 123 11.38 1.40 -4.23
N ARG A 124 11.10 1.25 -2.93
CA ARG A 124 10.25 2.17 -2.17
C ARG A 124 10.79 3.58 -2.22
N ALA A 125 12.10 3.78 -2.04
CA ALA A 125 12.77 5.08 -2.16
C ALA A 125 12.49 5.72 -3.52
N ASP A 126 12.67 4.96 -4.60
CA ASP A 126 12.47 5.47 -5.96
C ASP A 126 11.00 5.74 -6.26
N VAL A 127 10.07 4.91 -5.77
CA VAL A 127 8.62 5.15 -5.89
C VAL A 127 8.23 6.41 -5.12
N LEU A 128 8.72 6.59 -3.89
CA LEU A 128 8.42 7.77 -3.06
C LEU A 128 8.88 9.08 -3.72
N LYS A 129 10.02 9.08 -4.44
CA LYS A 129 10.49 10.23 -5.23
C LYS A 129 9.53 10.62 -6.35
N THR A 130 8.73 9.68 -6.86
CA THR A 130 7.70 9.96 -7.88
C THR A 130 6.41 10.54 -7.32
N LEU A 131 6.22 10.53 -5.99
CA LEU A 131 4.98 10.97 -5.34
C LEU A 131 5.12 12.42 -4.82
N PRO A 132 4.40 13.39 -5.41
CA PRO A 132 4.53 14.80 -5.03
C PRO A 132 4.17 15.05 -3.57
N MET A 133 4.90 15.96 -2.91
CA MET A 133 4.58 16.38 -1.54
C MET A 133 3.22 17.06 -1.43
N ALA A 134 2.79 17.79 -2.47
CA ALA A 134 1.49 18.48 -2.51
C ALA A 134 0.28 17.52 -2.53
N ASP A 135 0.51 16.25 -2.87
CA ASP A 135 -0.52 15.22 -2.91
C ASP A 135 -0.65 14.46 -1.57
N ARG A 136 0.21 14.74 -0.60
CA ARG A 136 0.20 14.14 0.74
C ARG A 136 -0.67 14.95 1.70
N ILE A 137 -1.22 14.29 2.71
CA ILE A 137 -1.82 14.99 3.86
C ILE A 137 -0.79 14.97 5.00
N VAL A 138 -0.27 16.14 5.36
CA VAL A 138 0.87 16.27 6.28
C VAL A 138 0.43 16.85 7.62
N TYR A 139 0.91 16.24 8.71
CA TYR A 139 0.81 16.74 10.07
C TYR A 139 2.21 16.94 10.62
N SER A 140 2.61 18.19 10.80
CA SER A 140 3.95 18.56 11.27
C SER A 140 3.93 18.93 12.76
N PRO A 141 5.06 18.73 13.47
CA PRO A 141 5.23 19.23 14.83
C PRO A 141 5.26 20.76 14.89
N VAL A 142 5.17 21.30 16.11
CA VAL A 142 5.47 22.72 16.34
C VAL A 142 6.98 22.92 16.18
N GLY A 143 7.38 23.78 15.25
CA GLY A 143 8.79 23.99 14.88
C GLY A 143 9.28 23.00 13.82
N ALA A 144 10.60 22.82 13.73
CA ALA A 144 11.20 21.93 12.73
C ALA A 144 10.97 20.45 13.08
N ALA A 145 10.60 19.65 12.07
CA ALA A 145 10.51 18.21 12.21
C ALA A 145 11.91 17.60 12.41
N LYS A 146 12.05 16.77 13.44
CA LYS A 146 13.26 15.99 13.73
C LYS A 146 13.29 14.71 12.91
N HIS A 147 12.12 14.09 12.74
CA HIS A 147 11.94 12.85 12.00
C HIS A 147 10.73 12.98 11.07
N LYS A 148 10.72 12.21 9.98
CA LYS A 148 9.63 12.19 8.99
C LYS A 148 9.23 10.76 8.69
N VAL A 149 7.94 10.46 8.81
CA VAL A 149 7.37 9.15 8.48
C VAL A 149 6.34 9.29 7.36
N VAL A 150 6.47 8.43 6.35
CA VAL A 150 5.46 8.26 5.31
C VAL A 150 4.54 7.12 5.72
N VAL A 151 3.23 7.36 5.67
CA VAL A 151 2.23 6.42 6.15
C VAL A 151 1.22 6.15 5.04
N LEU A 152 1.23 4.92 4.52
CA LEU A 152 0.14 4.46 3.67
C LEU A 152 -1.02 4.04 4.56
N THR A 153 -2.17 4.70 4.39
CA THR A 153 -3.29 4.65 5.33
C THR A 153 -4.61 4.36 4.62
N ASP A 154 -5.52 3.73 5.35
CA ASP A 154 -6.91 3.43 4.98
C ASP A 154 -7.81 4.04 6.07
N VAL A 155 -8.89 4.74 5.70
CA VAL A 155 -9.76 5.40 6.68
C VAL A 155 -10.68 4.43 7.42
N GLU A 156 -10.92 3.24 6.88
CA GLU A 156 -11.68 2.15 7.50
C GLU A 156 -10.79 1.17 8.29
N CYS A 157 -9.46 1.30 8.25
CA CYS A 157 -8.56 0.47 9.03
C CYS A 157 -8.49 0.89 10.51
N GLY A 158 -8.84 -0.02 11.43
CA GLY A 158 -8.76 0.22 12.88
C GLY A 158 -7.39 0.68 13.39
N TYR A 159 -6.29 0.06 12.92
CA TYR A 159 -4.94 0.51 13.29
C TYR A 159 -4.53 1.84 12.65
N CYS A 160 -5.08 2.20 11.48
CA CYS A 160 -4.87 3.52 10.89
C CYS A 160 -5.59 4.62 11.68
N ARG A 161 -6.76 4.30 12.22
CA ARG A 161 -7.52 5.19 13.14
C ARG A 161 -6.77 5.34 14.45
N LYS A 162 -6.29 4.24 15.03
CA LYS A 162 -5.44 4.27 16.23
C LYS A 162 -4.20 5.12 16.04
N PHE A 163 -3.43 4.89 14.97
CA PHE A 163 -2.27 5.73 14.62
C PHE A 163 -2.65 7.21 14.54
N HIS A 164 -3.80 7.52 13.92
CA HIS A 164 -4.26 8.92 13.78
C HIS A 164 -4.66 9.55 15.11
N ASN A 165 -5.24 8.78 16.02
CA ASN A 165 -5.60 9.26 17.35
C ASN A 165 -4.36 9.58 18.19
N ASP A 166 -3.24 8.90 17.93
CA ASP A 166 -1.95 9.15 18.58
C ASP A 166 -1.14 10.30 17.91
N LEU A 167 -1.69 11.02 16.91
CA LEU A 167 -1.00 12.10 16.16
C LEU A 167 -0.36 13.18 17.04
N ALA A 168 -1.04 13.60 18.11
CA ALA A 168 -0.52 14.60 19.03
C ALA A 168 0.78 14.11 19.71
N GLU A 169 0.87 12.82 20.03
CA GLU A 169 2.03 12.22 20.68
C GLU A 169 3.20 12.03 19.72
N TYR A 170 2.95 11.69 18.45
CA TYR A 170 4.00 11.67 17.42
C TYR A 170 4.57 13.06 17.17
N THR A 171 3.71 14.06 16.97
CA THR A 171 4.14 15.44 16.71
C THR A 171 4.85 16.06 17.91
N LYS A 172 4.42 15.77 19.15
CA LYS A 172 5.16 16.18 20.37
C LYS A 172 6.59 15.64 20.42
N ARG A 173 6.84 14.47 19.83
CA ARG A 173 8.18 13.85 19.69
C ARG A 173 8.98 14.38 18.50
N GLY A 174 8.47 15.38 17.79
CA GLY A 174 9.13 15.98 16.63
C GLY A 174 8.99 15.15 15.34
N ILE A 175 8.03 14.22 15.28
CA ILE A 175 7.77 13.38 14.11
C ILE A 175 6.72 14.08 13.23
N GLU A 176 7.08 14.33 11.98
CA GLU A 176 6.13 14.73 10.93
C GLU A 176 5.55 13.49 10.25
N VAL A 177 4.23 13.45 10.15
CA VAL A 177 3.47 12.35 9.53
C VAL A 177 2.97 12.78 8.15
N GLN A 178 3.30 11.99 7.13
CA GLN A 178 2.92 12.24 5.74
C GLN A 178 2.04 11.09 5.23
N TYR A 179 0.74 11.33 5.10
CA TYR A 179 -0.19 10.30 4.64
C TYR A 179 -0.27 10.19 3.12
N LEU A 180 -0.31 8.94 2.66
CA LEU A 180 -0.65 8.51 1.32
C LEU A 180 -1.88 7.60 1.40
N ALA A 181 -2.78 7.72 0.44
CA ALA A 181 -4.00 6.93 0.40
C ALA A 181 -3.76 5.49 -0.06
N PHE A 182 -4.31 4.54 0.67
CA PHE A 182 -4.36 3.14 0.29
C PHE A 182 -5.67 2.49 0.76
N PRO A 183 -6.76 2.59 -0.02
CA PRO A 183 -8.02 1.93 0.33
C PRO A 183 -7.88 0.41 0.16
N ARG A 184 -7.83 -0.37 1.25
CA ARG A 184 -7.56 -1.82 1.18
C ARG A 184 -8.66 -2.60 0.47
N ALA A 185 -9.89 -2.06 0.48
CA ALA A 185 -11.01 -2.62 -0.27
C ALA A 185 -10.90 -2.41 -1.79
N GLY A 186 -9.84 -1.74 -2.26
CA GLY A 186 -9.54 -1.52 -3.65
C GLY A 186 -10.24 -0.29 -4.25
N LEU A 187 -9.86 0.03 -5.49
CA LEU A 187 -10.44 1.13 -6.25
C LEU A 187 -11.93 0.84 -6.53
N GLY A 188 -12.75 1.90 -6.50
CA GLY A 188 -14.21 1.79 -6.69
C GLY A 188 -15.00 1.35 -5.46
N SER A 189 -14.34 0.96 -4.37
CA SER A 189 -14.99 0.63 -3.09
C SER A 189 -15.61 1.87 -2.40
N PRO A 190 -16.50 1.68 -1.41
CA PRO A 190 -16.98 2.79 -0.57
C PRO A 190 -15.84 3.52 0.16
N ASP A 191 -14.86 2.78 0.67
CA ASP A 191 -13.67 3.33 1.32
C ASP A 191 -12.87 4.20 0.33
N TYR A 192 -12.63 3.72 -0.90
CA TYR A 192 -12.03 4.52 -1.96
C TYR A 192 -12.77 5.85 -2.18
N ARG A 193 -14.10 5.84 -2.31
CA ARG A 193 -14.89 7.08 -2.51
C ARG A 193 -14.78 8.04 -1.32
N LYS A 194 -14.71 7.50 -0.09
CA LYS A 194 -14.49 8.29 1.14
C LYS A 194 -13.10 8.92 1.12
N MET A 195 -12.07 8.16 0.75
CA MET A 195 -10.70 8.69 0.60
C MET A 195 -10.60 9.74 -0.51
N VAL A 196 -11.27 9.57 -1.65
CA VAL A 196 -11.37 10.60 -2.69
C VAL A 196 -11.98 11.88 -2.14
N SER A 197 -13.08 11.76 -1.38
CA SER A 197 -13.73 12.92 -0.76
C SER A 197 -12.81 13.64 0.23
N VAL A 198 -12.02 12.89 1.02
CA VAL A 198 -11.00 13.45 1.91
C VAL A 198 -9.93 14.21 1.14
N TRP A 199 -9.39 13.64 0.06
CA TRP A 199 -8.35 14.29 -0.75
C TRP A 199 -8.86 15.46 -1.60
N CYS A 200 -10.16 15.52 -1.85
CA CYS A 200 -10.83 16.63 -2.54
C CYS A 200 -11.42 17.68 -1.59
N ALA A 201 -11.24 17.54 -0.28
CA ALA A 201 -11.69 18.52 0.69
C ALA A 201 -10.82 19.78 0.68
N ASP A 202 -11.43 20.93 0.97
CA ASP A 202 -10.70 22.21 1.09
C ASP A 202 -9.70 22.14 2.25
N ASP A 203 -10.14 21.55 3.37
CA ASP A 203 -9.27 21.15 4.49
C ASP A 203 -9.13 19.63 4.55
N ARG A 204 -8.14 19.11 3.81
CA ARG A 204 -7.81 17.67 3.78
C ARG A 204 -7.46 17.12 5.16
N ARG A 205 -6.82 17.91 6.04
CA ARG A 205 -6.44 17.46 7.39
C ARG A 205 -7.68 17.29 8.26
N LYS A 206 -8.61 18.25 8.22
CA LYS A 206 -9.88 18.12 8.93
C LYS A 206 -10.67 16.92 8.39
N ALA A 207 -10.80 16.79 7.07
CA ALA A 207 -11.54 15.71 6.44
C ALA A 207 -10.98 14.33 6.77
N LEU A 208 -9.64 14.16 6.79
CA LEU A 208 -9.02 12.90 7.17
C LEU A 208 -9.28 12.56 8.65
N THR A 209 -9.17 13.56 9.53
CA THR A 209 -9.49 13.38 10.95
C THR A 209 -10.96 13.01 11.14
N ASP A 210 -11.87 13.66 10.43
CA ASP A 210 -13.31 13.33 10.48
C ASP A 210 -13.55 11.89 9.99
N ALA A 211 -12.99 11.52 8.84
CA ALA A 211 -13.13 10.18 8.25
C ALA A 211 -12.69 9.06 9.19
N LYS A 212 -11.55 9.24 9.87
CA LYS A 212 -10.97 8.25 10.81
C LYS A 212 -11.66 8.21 12.17
N ASN A 213 -12.48 9.21 12.48
CA ASN A 213 -13.31 9.26 13.69
C ASN A 213 -14.79 8.98 13.41
N ASP A 214 -15.11 8.34 12.27
CA ASP A 214 -16.48 8.04 11.82
C ASP A 214 -17.42 9.25 11.75
N ARG A 215 -16.87 10.45 11.61
CA ARG A 215 -17.65 11.64 11.32
C ARG A 215 -17.92 11.74 9.82
N ALA A 216 -19.05 12.35 9.48
CA ALA A 216 -19.46 12.53 8.10
C ALA A 216 -18.43 13.38 7.33
N VAL A 217 -18.01 12.88 6.16
CA VAL A 217 -17.23 13.64 5.19
C VAL A 217 -18.12 13.86 3.96
N PRO A 218 -18.43 15.11 3.60
CA PRO A 218 -19.25 15.39 2.43
C PRO A 218 -18.66 14.75 1.16
N PRO A 219 -19.48 14.06 0.35
CA PRO A 219 -19.01 13.49 -0.90
C PRO A 219 -18.43 14.57 -1.82
N ARG A 220 -17.22 14.36 -2.31
CA ARG A 220 -16.56 15.25 -3.27
C ARG A 220 -15.83 14.45 -4.34
N THR A 221 -15.70 15.04 -5.52
CA THR A 221 -14.89 14.52 -6.63
C THR A 221 -14.01 15.64 -7.17
N CYS A 222 -12.79 15.27 -7.57
CA CYS A 222 -11.80 16.16 -8.16
C CYS A 222 -10.74 15.31 -8.87
N LYS A 223 -9.80 15.94 -9.58
CA LYS A 223 -8.56 15.26 -9.97
C LYS A 223 -7.79 14.92 -8.69
N THR A 224 -7.71 13.64 -8.37
CA THR A 224 -7.24 13.14 -7.07
C THR A 224 -6.01 12.23 -7.21
N PRO A 225 -5.07 12.25 -6.26
CA PRO A 225 -3.90 11.36 -6.30
C PRO A 225 -4.19 9.95 -5.75
N VAL A 226 -5.41 9.66 -5.28
CA VAL A 226 -5.72 8.39 -4.58
C VAL A 226 -5.35 7.16 -5.43
N ASP A 227 -5.72 7.12 -6.70
CA ASP A 227 -5.40 6.02 -7.61
C ASP A 227 -3.89 5.85 -7.79
N MET A 228 -3.16 6.95 -7.93
CA MET A 228 -1.69 6.94 -8.04
C MET A 228 -1.05 6.41 -6.74
N GLN A 229 -1.53 6.86 -5.59
CA GLN A 229 -1.00 6.47 -4.28
C GLN A 229 -1.29 5.00 -3.97
N TYR A 230 -2.50 4.52 -4.31
CA TYR A 230 -2.86 3.12 -4.22
C TYR A 230 -1.92 2.24 -5.05
N ASN A 231 -1.74 2.58 -6.33
CA ASN A 231 -0.85 1.85 -7.22
C ASN A 231 0.62 1.90 -6.77
N ALA A 232 1.07 3.03 -6.21
CA ALA A 232 2.39 3.13 -5.59
C ALA A 232 2.51 2.20 -4.38
N GLY A 233 1.49 2.12 -3.52
CA GLY A 233 1.47 1.19 -2.38
C GLY A 233 1.64 -0.27 -2.81
N GLN A 234 0.95 -0.68 -3.88
CA GLN A 234 1.11 -2.02 -4.45
C GLN A 234 2.57 -2.29 -4.87
N ARG A 235 3.20 -1.33 -5.58
CA ARG A 235 4.59 -1.44 -6.02
C ARG A 235 5.60 -1.43 -4.88
N MET A 236 5.24 -0.80 -3.77
CA MET A 236 6.04 -0.76 -2.54
C MET A 236 5.93 -2.04 -1.69
N GLY A 237 5.14 -3.04 -2.13
CA GLY A 237 4.94 -4.28 -1.40
C GLY A 237 4.08 -4.10 -0.15
N LEU A 238 3.09 -3.21 -0.20
CA LEU A 238 2.17 -3.03 0.91
C LEU A 238 1.28 -4.28 1.06
N GLU A 239 1.38 -4.95 2.20
CA GLU A 239 0.52 -6.09 2.57
C GLU A 239 -0.58 -5.71 3.58
N GLY A 240 -0.41 -4.59 4.30
CA GLY A 240 -1.39 -4.09 5.25
C GLY A 240 -1.22 -2.61 5.55
N THR A 241 -2.26 -2.01 6.15
CA THR A 241 -2.25 -0.62 6.60
C THR A 241 -2.39 -0.54 8.13
N PRO A 242 -1.76 0.44 8.81
CA PRO A 242 -0.83 1.41 8.23
C PRO A 242 0.50 0.75 7.86
N MET A 243 1.08 1.10 6.71
CA MET A 243 2.47 0.79 6.42
C MET A 243 3.30 2.05 6.70
N LEU A 244 4.25 1.93 7.63
CA LEU A 244 5.12 3.02 8.05
C LEU A 244 6.47 2.89 7.33
N LEU A 245 6.84 3.92 6.60
CA LEU A 245 8.12 4.02 5.90
C LEU A 245 8.89 5.25 6.35
N THR A 246 10.22 5.17 6.32
CA THR A 246 11.04 6.38 6.27
C THR A 246 10.89 7.07 4.91
N THR A 247 11.38 8.30 4.79
CA THR A 247 11.33 9.05 3.51
C THR A 247 12.21 8.44 2.42
N ASP A 248 13.17 7.59 2.79
CA ASP A 248 14.06 6.84 1.91
C ASP A 248 13.63 5.38 1.72
N GLY A 249 12.43 5.00 2.17
CA GLY A 249 11.81 3.73 1.81
C GLY A 249 12.06 2.55 2.75
N GLU A 250 12.78 2.75 3.87
CA GLU A 250 12.95 1.72 4.88
C GLU A 250 11.62 1.40 5.58
N PHE A 251 11.34 0.12 5.78
CA PHE A 251 10.12 -0.32 6.44
C PHE A 251 10.28 -0.26 7.96
N LEU A 252 9.42 0.54 8.59
CA LEU A 252 9.39 0.73 10.03
C LEU A 252 8.43 -0.25 10.69
N GLY A 253 7.37 -0.67 9.98
CA GLY A 253 6.40 -1.64 10.48
C GLY A 253 4.95 -1.28 10.16
N GLY A 254 4.05 -2.01 10.82
CA GLY A 254 2.63 -1.68 10.91
C GLY A 254 2.37 -0.50 11.86
N TYR A 255 1.24 -0.49 12.57
CA TYR A 255 1.07 0.45 13.68
C TYR A 255 2.16 0.24 14.75
N LEU A 256 2.84 1.32 15.14
CA LEU A 256 3.78 1.36 16.25
C LEU A 256 3.40 2.50 17.20
N PRO A 257 3.33 2.28 18.53
CA PRO A 257 3.14 3.36 19.50
C PRO A 257 4.18 4.48 19.36
N PRO A 258 3.89 5.72 19.77
CA PRO A 258 4.77 6.88 19.55
C PRO A 258 6.23 6.71 19.97
N ASP A 259 6.49 6.17 21.16
CA ASP A 259 7.87 5.94 21.64
C ASP A 259 8.58 4.82 20.87
N VAL A 260 7.84 3.76 20.50
CA VAL A 260 8.38 2.64 19.73
C VAL A 260 8.72 3.06 18.31
N LEU A 261 7.87 3.87 17.68
CA LEU A 261 8.15 4.43 16.36
C LEU A 261 9.40 5.32 16.41
N LEU A 262 9.52 6.20 17.41
CA LEU A 262 10.70 7.05 17.56
C LEU A 262 11.97 6.21 17.71
N GLN A 263 11.96 5.21 18.58
CA GLN A 263 13.09 4.30 18.78
C GLN A 263 13.45 3.57 17.48
N ARG A 264 12.46 3.07 16.75
CA ARG A 264 12.68 2.37 15.48
C ARG A 264 13.30 3.29 14.42
N MET A 265 12.83 4.53 14.31
CA MET A 265 13.40 5.52 13.37
C MET A 265 14.85 5.84 13.72
N GLN A 266 15.15 6.07 15.00
CA GLN A 266 16.53 6.33 15.46
C GLN A 266 17.46 5.13 15.21
N GLN A 267 16.97 3.91 15.39
CA GLN A 267 17.72 2.70 15.07
C GLN A 267 18.08 2.65 13.58
N VAL A 268 17.09 2.85 12.69
CA VAL A 268 17.32 2.83 11.24
C VAL A 268 18.27 3.96 10.81
N GLU A 269 18.15 5.15 11.39
CA GLU A 269 19.07 6.27 11.15
C GLU A 269 20.51 5.92 11.56
N ALA A 270 20.70 5.26 12.71
CA ALA A 270 22.01 4.83 13.18
C ALA A 270 22.62 3.71 12.32
N GLU A 271 21.81 2.73 11.92
CA GLU A 271 22.22 1.65 10.99
C GLU A 271 22.70 2.23 9.66
N ARG A 272 21.97 3.19 9.09
CA ARG A 272 22.37 3.87 7.86
C ARG A 272 23.63 4.70 8.01
N ALA A 273 23.80 5.39 9.14
CA ALA A 273 25.01 6.15 9.40
C ALA A 273 26.25 5.23 9.48
N ALA A 274 26.09 4.01 10.02
CA ALA A 274 27.16 3.03 10.08
C ALA A 274 27.50 2.40 8.72
N GLU A 275 26.55 2.32 7.78
CA GLU A 275 26.78 1.77 6.43
C GLU A 275 27.41 2.77 5.45
N GLY A 276 27.26 4.07 5.73
CA GLY A 276 27.85 5.15 4.94
C GLY A 276 29.22 5.65 5.45
N ALA A 277 29.69 5.14 6.60
CA ALA A 277 30.99 5.44 7.20
C ALA A 277 32.02 4.37 6.82
#